data_AF-A0A1B6C5P1-F1
#
_entry.id   AF-A0A1B6C5P1-F1
#
_cell.length_a   1.000
_cell.length_b   1.000
_cell.length_c   1.000
_cell.angle_alpha   90.00
_cell.angle_beta   90.00
_cell.angle_gamma   90.00
#
_symmetry.space_group_name_H-M   'P 1'
#
loop_
_entity.id
_entity.type
_entity.pdbx_description
1 polymer ?
#
loop_
_entity_poly.entity_id
_entity_poly.type
_entity_poly.pdbx_seq_one_letter_code
_entity_poly.pdbx_strand_id
1 'polypeptide(L)'
;VSYQYEVASSTSGGFTRLLFMWRGSLYKLIYRELLLFILAFGVLSALYRNIFTAEQRKLFEKVVVYCDTFINLIPLSFVLGFYVAYVAGRWWQQYVAIPWPDKVMHCLALYVGDNDDYGRMLRRTLMRYLNLSLILVLRSISSAVKRRFPTMDHIVEAGFMTPLELQMFQAVPNVEFNTYWIPCTWFICLLKEAKKENKNLCDPQGLKIIVEEFNEFRSKCGLLWSYDWISIPLVYTQVVTLATYSFFLAALVG
;
A
#
# COMPACT_ATOMS: atom_id res chain seq x y z
N VAL A 1 -11.22 2.37 5.16
CA VAL A 1 -12.52 2.57 5.85
C VAL A 1 -12.95 3.98 5.49
N SER A 2 -14.08 4.16 4.80
CA SER A 2 -14.56 5.50 4.46
C SER A 2 -15.51 5.99 5.56
N TYR A 3 -15.25 7.18 6.10
CA TYR A 3 -16.08 7.84 7.12
C TYR A 3 -16.38 9.31 6.73
N GLN A 4 -16.11 9.69 5.48
CA GLN A 4 -16.20 11.09 5.04
C GLN A 4 -17.59 11.70 5.20
N TYR A 5 -18.64 10.89 5.04
CA TYR A 5 -20.01 11.31 5.28
C TYR A 5 -20.30 11.65 6.75
N GLU A 6 -19.71 10.91 7.69
CA GLU A 6 -19.92 11.08 9.14
C GLU A 6 -19.31 12.37 9.69
N VAL A 7 -18.37 12.97 8.96
CA VAL A 7 -17.68 14.22 9.31
C VAL A 7 -17.96 15.35 8.32
N ALA A 8 -18.98 15.19 7.47
CA ALA A 8 -19.34 16.20 6.47
C ALA A 8 -19.92 17.48 7.09
N SER A 9 -20.42 17.43 8.33
CA SER A 9 -20.95 18.58 9.07
C SER A 9 -20.35 18.68 10.47
N SER A 10 -20.10 19.91 10.92
CA SER A 10 -19.53 20.22 12.23
C SER A 10 -20.56 20.27 13.37
N THR A 11 -21.86 20.16 13.07
CA THR A 11 -22.94 20.58 13.99
C THR A 11 -23.40 19.55 15.01
N SER A 12 -22.97 18.27 14.93
CA SER A 12 -23.53 17.21 15.79
C SER A 12 -22.50 16.16 16.22
N GLY A 13 -21.41 16.58 16.88
CA GLY A 13 -20.49 15.64 17.53
C GLY A 13 -19.88 14.59 16.58
N GLY A 14 -19.62 14.94 15.31
CA GLY A 14 -19.11 13.99 14.32
C GLY A 14 -17.87 13.22 14.81
N PHE A 15 -16.93 13.91 15.48
CA PHE A 15 -15.74 13.27 16.04
C PHE A 15 -16.02 12.37 17.24
N THR A 16 -17.01 12.66 18.09
CA THR A 16 -17.36 11.76 19.21
C THR A 16 -17.96 10.47 18.67
N ARG A 17 -18.73 10.53 17.57
CA ARG A 17 -19.25 9.34 16.88
C ARG A 17 -18.14 8.44 16.34
N LEU A 18 -17.03 9.01 15.85
CA LEU A 18 -15.88 8.23 15.37
C LEU A 18 -15.22 7.38 16.49
N LEU A 19 -15.26 7.84 17.74
CA LEU A 19 -14.70 7.11 18.89
C LEU A 19 -15.45 5.81 19.18
N PHE A 20 -16.68 5.63 18.68
CA PHE A 20 -17.45 4.40 18.87
C PHE A 20 -17.36 3.43 17.69
N MET A 21 -16.64 3.78 16.63
CA MET A 21 -16.44 2.87 15.50
C MET A 21 -15.45 1.76 15.85
N TRP A 22 -15.75 0.52 15.46
CA TRP A 22 -14.85 -0.63 15.67
C TRP A 22 -14.00 -0.98 14.45
N ARG A 23 -14.56 -0.86 13.25
CA ARG A 23 -13.88 -1.29 12.02
C ARG A 23 -12.78 -0.30 11.65
N GLY A 24 -11.52 -0.73 11.82
CA GLY A 24 -10.34 0.09 11.52
C GLY A 24 -10.07 1.17 12.56
N SER A 25 -10.59 1.01 13.78
CA SER A 25 -10.34 1.93 14.87
C SER A 25 -9.09 1.60 15.66
N LEU A 26 -8.64 2.57 16.46
CA LEU A 26 -7.50 2.44 17.38
C LEU A 26 -7.67 1.22 18.29
N TYR A 27 -8.84 1.03 18.89
CA TYR A 27 -9.09 -0.07 19.84
C TYR A 27 -8.84 -1.44 19.22
N LYS A 28 -9.29 -1.66 17.98
CA LYS A 28 -9.08 -2.92 17.28
C LYS A 28 -7.60 -3.19 17.01
N LEU A 29 -6.78 -2.14 16.90
CA LEU A 29 -5.34 -2.26 16.65
C LEU A 29 -4.54 -2.52 17.92
N ILE A 30 -4.92 -1.94 19.07
CA ILE A 30 -4.10 -1.94 20.30
C ILE A 30 -4.66 -2.80 21.45
N TYR A 31 -5.85 -3.40 21.32
CA TYR A 31 -6.50 -4.06 22.47
C TYR A 31 -5.66 -5.18 23.10
N ARG A 32 -4.85 -5.89 22.30
CA ARG A 32 -4.02 -6.99 22.81
C ARG A 32 -2.85 -6.45 23.62
N GLU A 33 -2.18 -5.44 23.07
CA GLU A 33 -1.05 -4.75 23.67
C GLU A 33 -1.48 -4.03 24.95
N LEU A 34 -2.64 -3.36 24.92
CA LEU A 34 -3.24 -2.71 26.08
C LEU A 34 -3.58 -3.72 27.19
N LEU A 35 -4.16 -4.87 26.84
CA LEU A 35 -4.48 -5.92 27.82
C LEU A 35 -3.20 -6.47 28.44
N LEU A 36 -2.15 -6.70 27.65
CA LEU A 36 -0.84 -7.15 28.15
C LEU A 36 -0.24 -6.12 29.11
N PHE A 37 -0.29 -4.83 28.77
CA PHE A 37 0.21 -3.75 29.62
C PHE A 37 -0.55 -3.66 30.95
N ILE A 38 -1.89 -3.70 30.91
CA ILE A 38 -2.74 -3.67 32.12
C ILE A 38 -2.48 -4.90 33.00
N LEU A 39 -2.32 -6.08 32.40
CA LEU A 39 -2.02 -7.31 33.13
C LEU A 39 -0.65 -7.23 33.80
N ALA A 40 0.38 -6.78 33.07
CA ALA A 40 1.72 -6.62 33.61
C ALA A 40 1.74 -5.62 34.78
N PHE A 41 1.06 -4.48 34.63
CA PHE A 41 0.92 -3.48 35.68
C PHE A 41 0.17 -4.05 36.90
N GLY A 42 -0.93 -4.78 36.67
CA GLY A 42 -1.70 -5.44 37.73
C GLY A 42 -0.88 -6.47 38.50
N VAL A 43 -0.07 -7.27 37.81
CA VAL A 43 0.86 -8.23 38.42
C VAL A 43 1.89 -7.51 39.28
N LEU A 44 2.56 -6.46 38.76
CA LEU A 44 3.53 -5.68 39.52
C LEU A 44 2.91 -5.05 40.77
N SER A 45 1.70 -4.50 40.64
CA SER A 45 0.97 -3.91 41.77
C SER A 45 0.62 -4.95 42.83
N ALA A 46 0.18 -6.15 42.42
CA ALA A 46 -0.12 -7.25 43.32
C ALA A 46 1.15 -7.77 44.04
N LEU A 47 2.26 -7.91 43.32
CA LEU A 47 3.56 -8.29 43.89
C LEU A 47 4.00 -7.27 44.96
N TYR A 48 3.94 -5.98 44.63
CA TYR A 48 4.31 -4.91 45.56
C TYR A 48 3.44 -4.88 46.83
N ARG A 49 2.11 -4.99 46.69
CA ARG A 49 1.17 -4.89 47.81
C ARG A 49 1.15 -6.13 48.70
N ASN A 50 1.21 -7.32 48.11
CA ASN A 50 0.90 -8.57 48.81
C ASN A 50 2.13 -9.45 49.09
N ILE A 51 3.19 -9.34 48.29
CA ILE A 51 4.32 -10.30 48.33
C ILE A 51 5.61 -9.63 48.83
N PHE A 52 5.88 -8.39 48.45
CA PHE A 52 7.15 -7.73 48.82
C PHE A 52 7.24 -7.47 50.32
N THR A 53 8.41 -7.79 50.87
CA THR A 53 8.82 -7.42 52.24
C THR A 53 9.05 -5.92 52.37
N ALA A 54 9.11 -5.41 53.61
CA ALA A 54 9.29 -3.97 53.86
C ALA A 54 10.58 -3.40 53.24
N GLU A 55 11.67 -4.17 53.20
CA GLU A 55 12.92 -3.74 52.57
C GLU A 55 12.82 -3.72 51.04
N GLN A 56 12.20 -4.75 50.44
CA GLN A 56 11.97 -4.81 48.99
C GLN A 56 11.06 -3.69 48.49
N ARG A 57 10.05 -3.28 49.29
CA ARG A 57 9.19 -2.14 48.94
C ARG A 57 9.98 -0.84 48.86
N LYS A 58 10.82 -0.55 49.86
CA LYS A 58 11.69 0.64 49.85
C LYS A 58 12.65 0.64 48.66
N LEU A 59 13.17 -0.53 48.28
CA LEU A 59 14.02 -0.65 47.08
C LEU A 59 13.20 -0.41 45.81
N PHE A 60 12.01 -1.00 45.71
CA PHE A 60 11.12 -0.83 44.56
C PHE A 60 10.72 0.64 44.38
N GLU A 61 10.35 1.35 45.45
CA GLU A 61 10.05 2.79 45.44
C GLU A 61 11.20 3.62 44.85
N LYS A 62 12.46 3.27 45.14
CA LYS A 62 13.62 3.92 44.51
C LYS A 62 13.70 3.64 43.01
N VAL A 63 13.36 2.43 42.57
CA VAL A 63 13.31 2.05 41.16
C VAL A 63 12.19 2.80 40.44
N VAL A 64 11.01 2.94 41.06
CA VAL A 64 9.88 3.73 40.51
C VAL A 64 10.33 5.17 40.23
N VAL A 65 10.92 5.84 41.24
CA VAL A 65 11.44 7.21 41.08
C VAL A 65 12.52 7.29 40.00
N TYR A 66 13.41 6.29 39.93
CA TYR A 66 14.40 6.22 38.86
C TYR A 66 13.71 6.14 37.49
N CYS A 67 12.78 5.21 37.28
CA CYS A 67 12.05 5.06 36.01
C CYS A 67 11.27 6.33 35.61
N ASP A 68 10.62 7.01 36.56
CA ASP A 68 9.90 8.27 36.30
C ASP A 68 10.82 9.39 35.77
N THR A 69 12.07 9.47 36.24
CA THR A 69 13.04 10.41 35.66
C THR A 69 13.38 10.11 34.20
N PHE A 70 13.42 8.83 33.80
CA PHE A 70 13.67 8.43 32.40
C PHE A 70 12.50 8.72 31.47
N ILE A 71 11.26 8.62 31.95
CA ILE A 71 10.06 8.92 31.16
C ILE A 71 10.13 10.36 30.62
N ASN A 72 10.58 11.30 31.45
CA ASN A 72 10.71 12.72 31.08
C ASN A 72 11.85 13.00 30.09
N LEU A 73 12.82 12.08 29.95
CA LEU A 73 13.97 12.24 29.06
C LEU A 73 13.70 11.78 27.63
N ILE A 74 12.67 10.97 27.39
CA ILE A 74 12.38 10.40 26.07
C ILE A 74 11.40 11.33 25.32
N PRO A 75 11.84 12.07 24.27
CA PRO A 75 10.95 12.96 23.51
C PRO A 75 10.10 12.17 22.51
N LEU A 76 9.23 11.29 23.03
CA LEU A 76 8.51 10.30 22.24
C LEU A 76 7.61 10.97 21.18
N SER A 77 6.91 12.05 21.55
CA SER A 77 6.03 12.79 20.65
C SER A 77 6.76 13.35 19.43
N PHE A 78 8.01 13.79 19.60
CA PHE A 78 8.82 14.31 18.50
C PHE A 78 9.16 13.20 17.51
N VAL A 79 9.76 12.11 17.99
CA VAL A 79 10.18 10.98 17.15
C VAL A 79 8.99 10.34 16.42
N LEU A 80 7.87 10.13 17.13
CA LEU A 80 6.65 9.62 16.54
C LEU A 80 6.07 10.59 15.50
N GLY A 81 6.05 11.89 15.78
CA GLY A 81 5.51 12.91 14.88
C GLY A 81 6.18 12.88 13.51
N PHE A 82 7.52 12.89 13.46
CA PHE A 82 8.27 12.83 12.20
C PHE A 82 8.06 11.50 11.47
N TYR A 83 8.15 10.38 12.19
CA TYR A 83 8.00 9.06 11.56
C TYR A 83 6.60 8.87 10.98
N VAL A 84 5.55 9.21 11.74
CA VAL A 84 4.16 9.09 11.29
C VAL A 84 3.88 10.02 10.11
N ALA A 85 4.37 11.27 10.13
CA ALA A 85 4.21 12.19 9.01
C ALA A 85 4.87 11.63 7.73
N TYR A 86 6.06 11.05 7.84
CA TYR A 86 6.76 10.43 6.72
C TYR A 86 6.00 9.21 6.17
N VAL A 87 5.52 8.32 7.05
CA VAL A 87 4.72 7.15 6.69
C VAL A 87 3.41 7.58 6.00
N ALA A 88 2.71 8.58 6.54
CA ALA A 88 1.47 9.10 5.98
C ALA A 88 1.70 9.72 4.58
N GLY A 89 2.79 10.46 4.39
CA GLY A 89 3.17 11.00 3.09
C GLY A 89 3.40 9.90 2.05
N ARG A 90 4.18 8.87 2.40
CA ARG A 90 4.41 7.71 1.52
C ARG A 90 3.13 6.93 1.22
N TRP A 91 2.24 6.78 2.19
CA TRP A 91 0.95 6.11 2.01
C TRP A 91 0.09 6.85 0.98
N TRP A 92 0.00 8.18 1.09
CA TRP A 92 -0.77 8.99 0.15
C TRP A 92 -0.17 8.95 -1.27
N GLN A 93 1.16 9.04 -1.37
CA GLN A 93 1.83 8.96 -2.67
C GLN A 93 1.63 7.60 -3.35
N GLN A 94 1.64 6.49 -2.61
CA GLN A 94 1.30 5.17 -3.13
C GLN A 94 -0.13 5.09 -3.65
N TYR A 95 -1.10 5.69 -2.94
CA TYR A 95 -2.48 5.75 -3.40
C TYR A 95 -2.62 6.52 -4.71
N VAL A 96 -2.00 7.70 -4.81
CA VAL A 96 -2.01 8.52 -6.04
C VAL A 96 -1.24 7.87 -7.20
N ALA A 97 -0.27 7.01 -6.88
CA ALA A 97 0.48 6.23 -7.87
C ALA A 97 -0.32 5.06 -8.47
N ILE A 98 -1.50 4.70 -7.95
CA ILE A 98 -2.35 3.69 -8.59
C ILE A 98 -2.82 4.24 -9.95
N PRO A 99 -2.41 3.63 -11.07
CA PRO A 99 -2.75 4.16 -12.38
C PRO A 99 -4.18 3.77 -12.77
N TRP A 100 -4.90 4.76 -13.29
CA TRP A 100 -6.26 4.59 -13.78
C TRP A 100 -6.23 4.48 -15.31
N PRO A 101 -6.97 3.52 -15.91
CA PRO A 101 -6.96 3.26 -17.34
C PRO A 101 -7.67 4.35 -18.18
N ASP A 102 -8.43 5.22 -17.54
CA ASP A 102 -9.43 6.12 -18.12
C ASP A 102 -8.85 7.02 -19.22
N LYS A 103 -7.70 7.66 -18.97
CA LYS A 103 -7.08 8.56 -19.96
C LYS A 103 -6.70 7.81 -21.23
N VAL A 104 -6.00 6.69 -21.10
CA VAL A 104 -5.61 5.82 -22.23
C VAL A 104 -6.84 5.29 -22.95
N MET A 105 -7.88 4.89 -22.20
CA MET A 105 -9.15 4.42 -22.77
C MET A 105 -9.80 5.48 -23.66
N HIS A 106 -9.88 6.73 -23.21
CA HIS A 106 -10.45 7.82 -24.00
C HIS A 106 -9.62 8.11 -25.25
N CYS A 107 -8.29 8.11 -25.16
CA CYS A 107 -7.42 8.27 -26.33
C CYS A 107 -7.61 7.14 -27.34
N LEU A 108 -7.68 5.90 -26.88
CA LEU A 108 -7.91 4.74 -27.76
C LEU A 108 -9.29 4.78 -28.41
N ALA A 109 -10.32 5.22 -27.68
CA ALA A 109 -11.68 5.36 -28.23
C ALA A 109 -11.76 6.44 -29.31
N LEU A 110 -10.96 7.50 -29.22
CA LEU A 110 -10.96 8.61 -30.18
C LEU A 110 -10.08 8.33 -31.42
N TYR A 111 -8.91 7.71 -31.24
CA TYR A 111 -7.87 7.66 -32.29
C TYR A 111 -7.66 6.28 -32.93
N VAL A 112 -8.24 5.20 -32.38
CA VAL A 112 -8.01 3.83 -32.86
C VAL A 112 -9.24 3.24 -33.50
N GLY A 113 -9.20 3.11 -34.84
CA GLY A 113 -10.10 2.28 -35.63
C GLY A 113 -11.53 2.84 -35.76
N ASP A 114 -12.26 2.28 -36.71
CA ASP A 114 -13.70 2.52 -36.86
C ASP A 114 -14.49 1.52 -35.98
N ASN A 115 -15.80 1.44 -36.18
CA ASN A 115 -16.67 0.48 -35.48
C ASN A 115 -16.67 -0.93 -36.11
N ASP A 116 -15.60 -1.30 -36.81
CA ASP A 116 -15.42 -2.63 -37.37
C ASP A 116 -14.93 -3.64 -36.31
N ASP A 117 -15.04 -4.94 -36.63
CA ASP A 117 -14.64 -6.00 -35.72
C ASP A 117 -13.15 -5.96 -35.36
N TYR A 118 -12.31 -5.57 -36.32
CA TYR A 118 -10.87 -5.42 -36.11
C TYR A 118 -10.56 -4.26 -35.16
N GLY A 119 -11.10 -3.06 -35.40
CA GLY A 119 -10.93 -1.90 -34.52
C GLY A 119 -11.43 -2.18 -33.10
N ARG A 120 -12.58 -2.85 -32.98
CA ARG A 120 -13.10 -3.32 -31.68
C ARG A 120 -12.13 -4.26 -30.97
N MET A 121 -11.58 -5.26 -31.68
CA MET A 121 -10.63 -6.20 -31.09
C MET A 121 -9.31 -5.53 -30.69
N LEU A 122 -8.82 -4.59 -31.50
CA LEU A 122 -7.61 -3.82 -31.25
C LEU A 122 -7.75 -2.98 -29.97
N ARG A 123 -8.83 -2.17 -29.86
CA ARG A 123 -9.10 -1.37 -28.65
C ARG A 123 -9.19 -2.23 -27.39
N ARG A 124 -9.89 -3.38 -27.47
CA ARG A 124 -10.03 -4.32 -26.34
C ARG A 124 -8.69 -4.93 -25.93
N THR A 125 -7.86 -5.32 -26.89
CA THR A 125 -6.56 -5.94 -26.63
C THR A 125 -5.58 -4.94 -26.00
N LEU A 126 -5.53 -3.70 -26.52
CA LEU A 126 -4.72 -2.63 -25.94
C LEU A 126 -5.11 -2.33 -24.50
N MET A 127 -6.42 -2.18 -24.22
CA MET A 127 -6.90 -1.99 -22.84
C MET A 127 -6.59 -3.18 -21.94
N ARG A 128 -6.70 -4.41 -22.46
CA ARG A 128 -6.39 -5.62 -21.71
C ARG A 128 -4.92 -5.71 -21.34
N TYR A 129 -3.99 -5.35 -22.23
CA TYR A 129 -2.56 -5.29 -21.90
C TYR A 129 -2.23 -4.25 -20.82
N LEU A 130 -2.89 -3.09 -20.87
CA LEU A 130 -2.78 -2.07 -19.83
C LEU A 130 -3.22 -2.60 -18.46
N ASN A 131 -4.40 -3.22 -18.41
CA ASN A 131 -4.96 -3.81 -17.18
C ASN A 131 -4.13 -4.99 -16.68
N LEU A 132 -3.60 -5.81 -17.59
CA LEU A 132 -2.75 -6.94 -17.26
C LEU A 132 -1.45 -6.48 -16.58
N SER A 133 -0.81 -5.43 -17.08
CA SER A 133 0.37 -4.83 -16.45
C SER A 133 0.08 -4.38 -15.02
N LEU A 134 -1.04 -3.69 -14.79
CA LEU A 134 -1.46 -3.26 -13.46
C LEU A 134 -1.70 -4.45 -12.52
N ILE A 135 -2.39 -5.50 -12.98
CA ILE A 135 -2.67 -6.69 -12.17
C ILE A 135 -1.38 -7.41 -11.79
N LEU A 136 -0.40 -7.51 -12.70
CA LEU A 136 0.89 -8.12 -12.41
C LEU A 136 1.67 -7.34 -11.33
N VAL A 137 1.69 -6.00 -11.41
CA VAL A 137 2.28 -5.16 -10.34
C VAL A 137 1.53 -5.36 -9.03
N LEU A 138 0.20 -5.20 -9.03
CA LEU A 138 -0.60 -5.27 -7.82
C LEU A 138 -0.53 -6.66 -7.16
N ARG A 139 -0.47 -7.74 -7.94
CA ARG A 139 -0.27 -9.09 -7.44
C ARG A 139 1.07 -9.25 -6.72
N SER A 140 2.09 -8.50 -7.13
CA SER A 140 3.43 -8.56 -6.56
C SER A 140 3.50 -7.81 -5.22
N ILE A 141 2.84 -6.65 -5.13
CA ILE A 141 2.94 -5.74 -3.98
C ILE A 141 1.78 -5.85 -2.98
N SER A 142 0.63 -6.39 -3.39
CA SER A 142 -0.59 -6.48 -2.56
C SER A 142 -0.97 -7.91 -2.23
N SER A 143 -0.94 -8.24 -0.94
CA SER A 143 -1.38 -9.56 -0.44
C SER A 143 -2.86 -9.85 -0.73
N ALA A 144 -3.71 -8.83 -0.81
CA ALA A 144 -5.11 -9.01 -1.17
C ALA A 144 -5.27 -9.44 -2.64
N VAL A 145 -4.51 -8.82 -3.55
CA VAL A 145 -4.54 -9.16 -4.98
C VAL A 145 -3.85 -10.50 -5.21
N LYS A 146 -2.74 -10.79 -4.51
CA LYS A 146 -2.07 -12.10 -4.56
C LYS A 146 -2.96 -13.25 -4.11
N ARG A 147 -3.82 -13.04 -3.09
CA ARG A 147 -4.82 -14.03 -2.67
C ARG A 147 -5.92 -14.24 -3.71
N ARG A 148 -6.29 -13.21 -4.47
CA ARG A 148 -7.28 -13.31 -5.55
C ARG A 148 -6.71 -13.98 -6.80
N PHE A 149 -5.43 -13.74 -7.10
CA PHE A 149 -4.73 -14.32 -8.25
C PHE A 149 -3.46 -15.05 -7.80
N PRO A 150 -3.55 -16.25 -7.18
CA PRO A 150 -2.38 -16.94 -6.63
C PRO A 150 -1.43 -17.51 -7.68
N THR A 151 -1.91 -17.88 -8.86
CA THR A 151 -1.10 -18.38 -9.99
C THR A 151 -1.35 -17.57 -11.25
N MET A 152 -0.53 -17.76 -12.28
CA MET A 152 -0.76 -17.12 -13.59
C MET A 152 -2.00 -17.68 -14.28
N ASP A 153 -2.37 -18.94 -14.01
CA ASP A 153 -3.58 -19.55 -14.56
C ASP A 153 -4.84 -18.82 -14.09
N HIS A 154 -4.88 -18.36 -12.83
CA HIS A 154 -5.99 -17.54 -12.33
C HIS A 154 -6.14 -16.21 -13.09
N ILE A 155 -5.04 -15.67 -13.65
CA ILE A 155 -5.08 -14.46 -14.47
C ILE A 155 -5.65 -14.77 -15.86
N VAL A 156 -5.32 -15.96 -16.39
CA VAL A 156 -5.86 -16.45 -17.66
C VAL A 156 -7.35 -16.76 -17.54
N GLU A 157 -7.77 -17.49 -16.52
CA GLU A 157 -9.16 -17.81 -16.23
C GLU A 157 -10.02 -16.56 -16.01
N ALA A 158 -9.45 -15.52 -15.38
CA ALA A 158 -10.11 -14.23 -15.21
C ALA A 158 -10.19 -13.38 -16.50
N GLY A 159 -9.60 -13.84 -17.60
CA GLY A 159 -9.66 -13.20 -18.92
C GLY A 159 -8.72 -12.02 -19.13
N PHE A 160 -7.73 -11.82 -18.24
CA PHE A 160 -6.74 -10.75 -18.41
C PHE A 160 -5.60 -11.14 -19.35
N MET A 161 -5.31 -12.44 -19.47
CA MET A 161 -4.27 -13.00 -20.33
C MET A 161 -4.86 -14.19 -21.10
N THR A 162 -4.45 -14.39 -22.36
CA THR A 162 -4.83 -15.60 -23.12
C THR A 162 -3.86 -16.75 -22.85
N PRO A 163 -4.22 -18.01 -23.12
CA PRO A 163 -3.29 -19.13 -22.98
C PRO A 163 -2.02 -18.99 -23.84
N LEU A 164 -2.16 -18.43 -25.04
CA LEU A 164 -1.03 -18.16 -25.92
C LEU A 164 -0.10 -17.08 -25.34
N GLU A 165 -0.68 -16.01 -24.81
CA GLU A 165 0.10 -14.95 -24.14
C GLU A 165 0.80 -15.47 -22.89
N LEU A 166 0.21 -16.41 -22.15
CA LEU A 166 0.88 -17.04 -21.02
C LEU A 166 2.13 -17.79 -21.47
N GLN A 167 2.06 -18.53 -22.57
CA GLN A 167 3.24 -19.20 -23.15
C GLN A 167 4.32 -18.18 -23.53
N MET A 168 3.93 -17.10 -24.21
CA MET A 168 4.85 -16.01 -24.56
C MET A 168 5.45 -15.33 -23.31
N PHE A 169 4.66 -15.15 -22.27
CA PHE A 169 5.07 -14.55 -21.01
C PHE A 169 6.09 -15.41 -20.28
N GLN A 170 5.87 -16.74 -20.23
CA GLN A 170 6.76 -17.71 -19.60
C GLN A 170 8.05 -17.94 -20.40
N ALA A 171 8.03 -17.70 -21.71
CA ALA A 171 9.23 -17.78 -22.54
C ALA A 171 10.25 -16.68 -22.25
N VAL A 172 9.85 -15.58 -21.59
CA VAL A 172 10.75 -14.50 -21.19
C VAL A 172 11.49 -14.91 -19.91
N PRO A 173 12.84 -14.94 -19.90
CA PRO A 173 13.61 -15.27 -18.71
C PRO A 173 13.30 -14.33 -17.55
N ASN A 174 12.98 -14.88 -16.38
CA ASN A 174 12.43 -14.15 -15.23
C ASN A 174 13.25 -14.32 -13.93
N VAL A 175 14.58 -14.45 -14.06
CA VAL A 175 15.46 -14.87 -12.96
C VAL A 175 15.60 -13.82 -11.85
N GLU A 176 15.57 -12.52 -12.17
CA GLU A 176 15.92 -11.46 -11.21
C GLU A 176 14.96 -10.27 -11.16
N PHE A 177 13.98 -10.18 -12.07
CA PHE A 177 13.16 -8.98 -12.22
C PHE A 177 11.67 -9.28 -12.33
N ASN A 178 10.87 -8.38 -11.76
CA ASN A 178 9.43 -8.41 -11.95
C ASN A 178 9.08 -8.20 -13.43
N THR A 179 8.20 -9.04 -13.97
CA THR A 179 7.84 -9.10 -15.39
C THR A 179 6.58 -8.31 -15.75
N TYR A 180 6.08 -7.43 -14.87
CA TYR A 180 4.91 -6.59 -15.14
C TYR A 180 5.04 -5.68 -16.37
N TRP A 181 6.26 -5.41 -16.83
CA TRP A 181 6.52 -4.58 -18.00
C TRP A 181 6.27 -5.30 -19.33
N ILE A 182 6.15 -6.63 -19.34
CA ILE A 182 5.98 -7.41 -20.57
C ILE A 182 4.70 -7.01 -21.35
N PRO A 183 3.50 -6.91 -20.72
CA PRO A 183 2.31 -6.42 -21.41
C PRO A 183 2.44 -4.98 -21.93
N CYS A 184 3.26 -4.14 -21.27
CA CYS A 184 3.55 -2.79 -21.75
C CYS A 184 4.33 -2.83 -23.07
N THR A 185 5.28 -3.75 -23.22
CA THR A 185 5.96 -3.96 -24.49
C THR A 185 4.99 -4.48 -25.55
N TRP A 186 4.11 -5.43 -25.20
CA TRP A 186 3.08 -5.93 -26.13
C TRP A 186 2.13 -4.83 -26.61
N PHE A 187 1.74 -3.90 -25.73
CA PHE A 187 0.94 -2.73 -26.08
C PHE A 187 1.60 -1.88 -27.16
N ILE A 188 2.89 -1.56 -26.99
CA ILE A 188 3.66 -0.76 -27.98
C ILE A 188 3.85 -1.52 -29.29
N CYS A 189 4.14 -2.82 -29.23
CA CYS A 189 4.26 -3.66 -30.42
C CYS A 189 2.94 -3.71 -31.21
N LEU A 190 1.82 -3.89 -30.53
CA LEU A 190 0.50 -3.92 -31.16
C LEU A 190 0.12 -2.57 -31.79
N LEU A 191 0.43 -1.45 -31.14
CA LEU A 191 0.28 -0.12 -31.74
C LEU A 191 1.15 0.07 -32.98
N LYS A 192 2.40 -0.42 -32.95
CA LYS A 192 3.32 -0.35 -34.09
C LYS A 192 2.82 -1.17 -35.28
N GLU A 193 2.30 -2.36 -35.03
CA GLU A 193 1.72 -3.24 -36.06
C GLU A 193 0.47 -2.62 -36.67
N ALA A 194 -0.46 -2.14 -35.84
CA ALA A 194 -1.64 -1.42 -36.30
C ALA A 194 -1.28 -0.21 -37.18
N LYS A 195 -0.18 0.49 -36.87
CA LYS A 195 0.31 1.62 -37.68
C LYS A 195 0.84 1.16 -39.04
N LYS A 196 1.62 0.07 -39.06
CA LYS A 196 2.24 -0.45 -40.28
C LYS A 196 1.19 -0.93 -41.28
N GLU A 197 0.11 -1.52 -40.80
CA GLU A 197 -0.95 -2.05 -41.67
C GLU A 197 -1.85 -0.95 -42.25
N ASN A 198 -1.58 0.34 -41.98
CA ASN A 198 -2.43 1.49 -42.36
C ASN A 198 -3.91 1.32 -41.95
N LYS A 199 -4.18 0.46 -40.97
CA LYS A 199 -5.54 0.15 -40.50
C LYS A 199 -5.98 1.21 -39.50
N ASN A 200 -6.56 2.29 -40.03
CA ASN A 200 -7.42 3.24 -39.31
C ASN A 200 -6.85 3.80 -38.00
N LEU A 201 -5.53 3.97 -37.89
CA LEU A 201 -4.95 4.81 -36.85
C LEU A 201 -4.98 6.26 -37.34
N CYS A 202 -5.78 7.09 -36.66
CA CYS A 202 -5.82 8.52 -36.94
C CYS A 202 -4.45 9.16 -36.68
N ASP A 203 -4.10 10.12 -37.53
CA ASP A 203 -3.10 11.20 -37.42
C ASP A 203 -1.87 10.94 -36.50
N PRO A 204 -0.61 11.12 -36.97
CA PRO A 204 0.59 11.04 -36.13
C PRO A 204 0.50 11.69 -34.73
N GLN A 205 -0.30 12.75 -34.59
CA GLN A 205 -0.60 13.39 -33.32
C GLN A 205 -1.40 12.51 -32.34
N GLY A 206 -2.41 11.77 -32.80
CA GLY A 206 -3.20 10.86 -31.97
C GLY A 206 -2.37 9.73 -31.38
N LEU A 207 -1.47 9.16 -32.20
CA LEU A 207 -0.53 8.15 -31.74
C LEU A 207 0.42 8.69 -30.66
N LYS A 208 0.92 9.91 -30.82
CA LYS A 208 1.76 10.58 -29.81
C LYS A 208 1.01 10.68 -28.48
N ILE A 209 -0.22 11.17 -28.50
CA ILE A 209 -1.06 11.32 -27.30
C ILE A 209 -1.31 9.97 -26.62
N ILE A 210 -1.65 8.92 -27.38
CA ILE A 210 -1.84 7.57 -26.82
C ILE A 210 -0.57 7.10 -26.10
N VAL A 211 0.60 7.29 -26.70
CA VAL A 211 1.88 6.85 -26.12
C VAL A 211 2.26 7.69 -24.90
N GLU A 212 1.98 8.99 -24.88
CA GLU A 212 2.19 9.86 -23.73
C GLU A 212 1.35 9.41 -22.52
N GLU A 213 0.05 9.18 -22.72
CA GLU A 213 -0.85 8.71 -21.67
C GLU A 213 -0.51 7.30 -21.19
N PHE A 214 -0.09 6.42 -22.11
CA PHE A 214 0.41 5.10 -21.77
C PHE A 214 1.71 5.16 -20.94
N ASN A 215 2.63 6.06 -21.27
CA ASN A 215 3.87 6.24 -20.52
C ASN A 215 3.60 6.78 -19.12
N GLU A 216 2.62 7.67 -18.94
CA GLU A 216 2.17 8.11 -17.61
C GLU A 216 1.66 6.91 -16.79
N PHE A 217 0.81 6.07 -17.38
CA PHE A 217 0.30 4.85 -16.75
C PHE A 217 1.43 3.89 -16.35
N ARG A 218 2.37 3.63 -17.26
CA ARG A 218 3.53 2.75 -17.01
C ARG A 218 4.49 3.33 -15.97
N SER A 219 4.67 4.65 -15.93
CA SER A 219 5.47 5.33 -14.93
C SER A 219 4.89 5.11 -13.52
N LYS A 220 3.57 5.29 -13.37
CA LYS A 220 2.83 4.99 -12.14
C LYS A 220 2.95 3.54 -11.69
N CYS A 221 2.87 2.57 -12.60
CA CYS A 221 3.16 1.15 -12.31
C CYS A 221 4.59 0.96 -11.76
N GLY A 222 5.58 1.66 -12.34
CA GLY A 222 6.95 1.65 -11.86
C GLY A 222 7.11 2.30 -10.49
N LEU A 223 6.39 3.39 -10.23
CA LEU A 223 6.40 4.07 -8.94
C LEU A 223 5.85 3.16 -7.82
N LEU A 224 4.75 2.44 -8.08
CA LEU A 224 4.24 1.42 -7.16
C LEU A 224 5.27 0.34 -6.84
N TRP A 225 5.96 -0.17 -7.87
CA TRP A 225 7.05 -1.14 -7.69
C TRP A 225 8.20 -0.56 -6.87
N SER A 226 8.59 0.69 -7.12
CA SER A 226 9.65 1.37 -6.36
C SER A 226 9.30 1.54 -4.88
N TYR A 227 8.04 1.79 -4.53
CA TYR A 227 7.61 1.88 -3.14
C TYR A 227 7.68 0.54 -2.39
N ASP A 228 7.41 -0.56 -3.10
CA ASP A 228 7.51 -1.92 -2.57
C ASP A 228 8.98 -2.34 -2.39
N TRP A 229 9.80 -2.08 -3.41
CA TRP A 229 11.24 -2.36 -3.38
C TRP A 229 11.97 -1.54 -2.32
N ILE A 230 11.73 -0.23 -2.28
CA ILE A 230 12.40 0.72 -1.38
C ILE A 230 11.48 1.01 -0.21
N SER A 231 11.53 0.14 0.79
CA SER A 231 10.86 0.35 2.08
C SER A 231 11.48 1.49 2.88
N ILE A 232 10.78 1.93 3.94
CA ILE A 232 11.36 2.87 4.91
C ILE A 232 12.63 2.23 5.50
N PRO A 233 13.74 2.98 5.65
CA PRO A 233 14.97 2.43 6.22
C PRO A 233 14.69 1.73 7.55
N LEU A 234 15.13 0.48 7.67
CA LEU A 234 14.84 -0.38 8.83
C LEU A 234 15.24 0.30 10.15
N VAL A 235 16.37 1.01 10.16
CA VAL A 235 16.87 1.74 11.31
C VAL A 235 15.87 2.77 11.84
N TYR A 236 15.11 3.46 10.97
CA TYR A 236 14.12 4.44 11.42
C TYR A 236 12.95 3.75 12.12
N THR A 237 12.47 2.64 11.57
CA THR A 237 11.44 1.83 12.21
C THR A 237 11.93 1.30 13.56
N GLN A 238 13.16 0.78 13.62
CA GLN A 238 13.75 0.26 14.86
C GLN A 238 13.89 1.34 15.94
N VAL A 239 14.39 2.53 15.60
CA VAL A 239 14.56 3.64 16.56
C VAL A 239 13.22 4.04 17.17
N VAL A 240 12.17 4.17 16.35
CA VAL A 240 10.83 4.55 16.81
C VAL A 240 10.24 3.45 17.71
N THR A 241 10.39 2.18 17.33
CA THR A 241 9.92 1.05 18.14
C THR A 241 10.65 0.99 19.48
N LEU A 242 11.98 1.11 19.49
CA LEU A 242 12.77 1.08 20.71
C LEU A 242 12.43 2.27 21.63
N ALA A 243 12.31 3.48 21.09
CA ALA A 243 11.92 4.65 21.88
C ALA A 243 10.54 4.45 22.53
N THR A 244 9.57 3.93 21.77
CA THR A 244 8.21 3.67 22.25
C THR A 244 8.19 2.58 23.32
N TYR A 245 8.87 1.45 23.10
CA TYR A 245 8.87 0.35 24.05
C TYR A 245 9.66 0.65 25.31
N SER A 246 10.80 1.35 25.21
CA SER A 246 11.55 1.81 26.38
C SER A 246 10.74 2.79 27.23
N PHE A 247 9.97 3.69 26.59
CA PHE A 247 9.05 4.58 27.30
C PHE A 247 7.99 3.79 28.07
N PHE A 248 7.29 2.85 27.42
CA PHE A 248 6.27 2.05 28.09
C PHE A 248 6.85 1.08 29.13
N LEU A 249 8.08 0.60 28.96
CA LEU A 249 8.76 -0.20 29.98
C LEU A 249 9.07 0.63 31.22
N ALA A 250 9.55 1.86 31.05
CA ALA A 250 9.77 2.79 32.16
C ALA A 250 8.44 3.15 32.83
N ALA A 251 7.39 3.46 32.06
CA ALA A 251 6.05 3.79 32.57
C ALA A 251 5.28 2.59 33.18
N LEU A 252 5.74 1.37 32.95
CA LEU A 252 5.18 0.19 33.62
C LEU A 252 5.64 0.10 35.08
N VAL A 253 6.83 0.65 35.36
CA VAL A 253 7.49 0.56 36.67
C VAL A 253 7.43 1.90 37.43
N GLY A 254 7.65 3.02 36.75
CA GLY A 254 7.51 4.39 37.27
C GLY A 254 6.06 4.80 37.39
#